data_AF-A0A6N8L1B1-F1
#
_entry.id   AF-A0A6N8L1B1-F1
#
_cell.length_a   1.000
_cell.length_b   1.000
_cell.length_c   1.000
_cell.angle_alpha   90.00
_cell.angle_beta   90.00
_cell.angle_gamma   90.00
#
_symmetry.space_group_name_H-M   'P 1'
#
loop_
_entity.id
_entity.type
_entity.pdbx_description
1 polymer ?
#
loop_
_entity_poly.entity_id
_entity_poly.type
_entity_poly.pdbx_seq_one_letter_code
_entity_poly.pdbx_strand_id
1 'polypeptide(L)' 'MNRYLLQGIILLIAGVICIFFGYTLMENQNNLYKLLMIAGVLLIGIGVVSIMYRLFRKIDRNSLLDDRNKRQDP' A
#
# COMPACT_ATOMS: atom_id res chain seq x y z
N MET A 1 11.30 -2.56 10.44
CA MET A 1 10.47 -2.36 9.23
C MET A 1 10.15 -0.87 9.09
N ASN A 2 10.29 -0.27 7.90
CA ASN A 2 10.07 1.17 7.74
C ASN A 2 8.62 1.51 8.11
N ARG A 3 8.39 2.44 9.06
CA ARG A 3 7.06 2.75 9.64
C ARG A 3 5.98 2.99 8.60
N TYR A 4 6.39 3.45 7.42
CA TYR A 4 5.46 3.74 6.35
C TYR A 4 5.48 2.83 5.13
N LEU A 5 6.30 1.78 5.16
CA LEU A 5 5.99 0.54 4.41
C LEU A 5 4.88 -0.23 5.14
N LEU A 6 4.93 -0.26 6.49
CA LEU A 6 3.84 -0.79 7.33
C LEU A 6 2.52 -0.04 7.07
N GLN A 7 2.55 1.28 6.93
CA GLN A 7 1.36 2.09 6.65
C GLN A 7 0.69 1.74 5.32
N GLY A 8 1.49 1.45 4.27
CA GLY A 8 0.95 0.97 2.99
C GLY A 8 0.34 -0.43 3.09
N ILE A 9 0.95 -1.34 3.88
CA ILE A 9 0.40 -2.67 4.14
C ILE A 9 -0.92 -2.58 4.93
N ILE A 10 -1.00 -1.70 5.92
CA ILE A 10 -2.24 -1.46 6.68
C ILE A 10 -3.35 -0.95 5.76
N LEU A 11 -3.04 -0.03 4.84
CA LEU A 11 -4.00 0.46 3.83
C LEU A 11 -4.51 -0.67 2.92
N LEU A 12 -3.63 -1.58 2.50
CA LEU A 12 -4.03 -2.75 1.72
C LEU A 12 -4.97 -3.67 2.51
N ILE A 13 -4.62 -4.00 3.75
CA ILE A 13 -5.45 -4.86 4.62
C ILE A 13 -6.81 -4.21 4.86
N ALA A 14 -6.84 -2.91 5.18
CA ALA A 14 -8.07 -2.16 5.39
C ALA A 14 -8.94 -2.13 4.12
N GLY A 15 -8.34 -1.98 2.95
CA GLY A 15 -9.05 -2.02 1.67
C GLY A 15 -9.68 -3.40 1.38
N VAL A 16 -8.96 -4.48 1.65
CA VAL A 16 -9.49 -5.86 1.51
C VAL A 16 -10.67 -6.08 2.46
N ILE A 17 -10.56 -5.64 3.71
CA ILE A 17 -11.65 -5.73 4.70
C ILE A 17 -12.88 -4.93 4.24
N CYS A 18 -12.69 -3.71 3.71
CA CYS A 18 -13.79 -2.90 3.17
C CYS A 18 -14.50 -3.59 2.00
N ILE A 19 -13.77 -4.23 1.09
CA ILE A 19 -14.37 -4.97 -0.02
C ILE A 19 -15.15 -6.18 0.49
N PHE A 20 -14.58 -6.92 1.45
CA PHE A 20 -15.25 -8.08 2.06
C PHE A 20 -16.56 -7.68 2.74
N PHE A 21 -16.55 -6.62 3.56
CA PHE A 21 -17.76 -6.06 4.17
C PHE A 21 -18.74 -5.51 3.12
N GLY A 22 -18.24 -4.95 2.02
CA GLY A 22 -19.05 -4.49 0.90
C GLY A 22 -19.87 -5.63 0.29
N TYR A 23 -19.27 -6.81 0.11
CA TYR A 23 -19.99 -8.00 -0.34
C TYR A 23 -21.09 -8.43 0.64
N THR A 24 -20.81 -8.40 1.95
CA THR A 24 -21.81 -8.73 2.97
C THR A 24 -22.98 -7.74 2.97
N LEU A 25 -22.71 -6.46 2.72
CA LEU A 25 -23.73 -5.43 2.61
C LEU A 25 -24.56 -5.53 1.33
N MET A 26 -23.95 -6.00 0.24
CA MET A 26 -24.62 -6.26 -1.03
C MET A 26 -25.71 -7.33 -0.87
N GLU A 27 -25.45 -8.35 -0.06
CA GLU A 27 -26.43 -9.40 0.28
C GLU A 27 -27.66 -8.84 1.00
N ASN A 28 -27.48 -7.79 1.81
CA ASN A 28 -28.55 -7.09 2.53
C ASN A 28 -29.31 -6.04 1.68
N GLN A 29 -29.14 -6.01 0.35
CA GLN A 29 -29.73 -5.01 -0.58
C GLN A 29 -29.47 -3.55 -0.21
N ASN A 30 -28.44 -3.28 0.60
CA ASN A 30 -28.20 -1.95 1.11
C ASN A 30 -27.27 -1.17 0.17
N ASN A 31 -27.78 -0.14 -0.52
CA ASN A 31 -27.04 0.64 -1.52
C ASN A 31 -25.71 1.24 -1.04
N LEU A 32 -25.48 1.31 0.27
CA LEU A 32 -24.20 1.66 0.89
C LEU A 32 -23.04 0.76 0.44
N TYR A 33 -23.31 -0.47 -0.04
CA TYR A 33 -22.28 -1.40 -0.52
C TYR A 33 -21.44 -0.80 -1.67
N LYS A 34 -22.05 -0.02 -2.57
CA LYS A 34 -21.35 0.58 -3.72
C LYS A 34 -20.29 1.58 -3.26
N LEU A 35 -20.63 2.43 -2.29
CA LEU A 35 -19.70 3.40 -1.72
C LEU A 35 -18.57 2.70 -0.97
N LEU A 36 -18.88 1.64 -0.21
CA LEU A 36 -17.89 0.87 0.54
C LEU A 36 -16.89 0.16 -0.40
N MET A 37 -17.39 -0.42 -1.50
CA MET A 37 -16.53 -1.08 -2.50
C MET A 37 -15.63 -0.06 -3.22
N ILE A 38 -16.17 1.10 -3.63
CA ILE A 38 -15.36 2.17 -4.25
C ILE A 38 -14.27 2.63 -3.29
N ALA A 39 -14.61 2.88 -2.02
CA ALA A 39 -13.64 3.26 -1.00
C ALA A 39 -12.57 2.17 -0.80
N GLY A 40 -12.97 0.89 -0.77
CA GLY A 40 -12.06 -0.24 -0.67
C GLY A 40 -11.05 -0.30 -1.83
N VAL A 41 -11.52 -0.14 -3.07
CA VAL A 41 -10.63 -0.12 -4.26
C VAL A 41 -9.67 1.06 -4.23
N LEU A 42 -10.14 2.25 -3.84
CA LEU A 42 -9.28 3.44 -3.71
C LEU A 42 -8.21 3.26 -2.64
N LEU A 43 -8.56 2.70 -1.47
CA LEU A 43 -7.62 2.40 -0.39
C LEU A 43 -6.54 1.41 -0.85
N ILE A 44 -6.93 0.37 -1.59
CA ILE A 44 -5.97 -0.58 -2.16
C ILE A 44 -5.05 0.13 -3.15
N GLY A 45 -5.58 0.91 -4.09
CA GLY A 45 -4.78 1.64 -5.07
C GLY A 45 -3.75 2.56 -4.42
N ILE A 46 -4.17 3.37 -3.44
CA ILE A 46 -3.29 4.26 -2.68
C ILE A 46 -2.24 3.47 -1.88
N GLY A 47 -2.64 2.33 -1.30
CA GLY A 47 -1.75 1.41 -0.59
C GLY A 47 -0.65 0.87 -1.49
N VAL A 48 -1.00 0.37 -2.68
CA VAL A 48 -0.05 -0.13 -3.69
C VAL A 48 0.94 0.95 -4.11
N VAL A 49 0.44 2.14 -4.50
CA VAL A 49 1.30 3.25 -4.94
C VAL A 49 2.26 3.69 -3.82
N SER A 50 1.77 3.76 -2.58
CA SER A 50 2.61 4.11 -1.43
C SER A 50 3.71 3.09 -1.16
N ILE A 51 3.43 1.80 -1.32
CA ILE A 51 4.43 0.72 -1.19
C ILE A 51 5.45 0.84 -2.33
N MET A 52 4.99 0.96 -3.58
CA MET A 52 5.84 1.05 -4.76
C MET A 52 6.81 2.24 -4.68
N TYR A 53 6.31 3.43 -4.39
CA TYR A 53 7.14 4.63 -4.26
C TYR A 53 8.26 4.45 -3.23
N ARG A 54 7.97 3.76 -2.11
CA ARG A 54 8.95 3.50 -1.07
C ARG A 54 9.95 2.42 -1.42
N LEU A 55 9.52 1.38 -2.13
CA LEU A 55 10.42 0.36 -2.63
C LEU A 55 11.43 0.99 -3.58
N PHE A 56 10.98 1.79 -4.55
CA PHE A 56 11.86 2.55 -5.43
C PHE A 56 12.81 3.46 -4.65
N ARG A 57 12.29 4.26 -3.70
CA ARG A 57 13.13 5.15 -2.89
C ARG A 57 14.14 4.39 -2.01
N LYS A 58 13.82 3.18 -1.57
CA LYS A 58 14.74 2.34 -0.80
C LYS A 58 15.83 1.75 -1.69
N ILE A 59 15.47 1.28 -2.88
CA ILE A 59 16.42 0.75 -3.87
C ILE A 59 17.41 1.85 -4.27
N ASP A 60 16.90 3.03 -4.61
CA ASP A 60 17.70 4.18 -5.04
C ASP A 60 18.66 4.65 -3.94
N ARG A 61 18.18 4.74 -2.69
CA ARG A 61 19.05 5.07 -1.56
C ARG A 61 20.13 4.01 -1.32
N ASN A 62 19.80 2.73 -1.48
CA ASN A 62 20.74 1.64 -1.25
C ASN A 62 21.80 1.57 -2.35
N SER A 63 21.46 1.82 -3.63
CA SER A 63 22.46 1.85 -4.71
C SER A 63 23.45 2.99 -4.53
N LEU A 64 22.97 4.17 -4.11
CA LEU A 64 23.82 5.33 -3.84
C LEU A 64 24.80 5.10 -2.67
N LEU A 65 24.41 4.33 -1.65
CA LEU A 65 25.29 3.99 -0.55
C LEU A 65 26.35 2.96 -0.96
N ASP A 66 25.95 1.98 -1.78
CA ASP A 66 26.86 0.96 -2.30
C ASP A 66 27.95 1.56 -3.20
N ASP A 67 27.57 2.52 -4.06
CA ASP A 67 28.50 3.28 -4.90
C ASP A 67 29.47 4.15 -4.09
N ARG A 68 29.07 4.67 -2.93
CA ARG A 68 29.95 5.45 -2.05
C ARG A 68 30.94 4.55 -1.31
N ASN A 69 30.49 3.39 -0.82
CA ASN A 69 31.37 2.42 -0.16
C ASN A 69 32.41 1.86 -1.15
N LYS A 70 31.99 1.51 -2.39
CA LYS A 70 32.91 1.08 -3.45
C LYS A 70 33.98 2.09 -3.83
N ARG A 71 33.73 3.39 -3.64
CA ARG A 71 34.72 4.46 -3.91
C ARG A 71 35.61 4.79 -2.71
N GLN A 72 35.29 4.27 -1.52
CA GLN A 72 36.04 4.50 -0.29
C GLN A 72 36.92 3.32 0.13
N ASP A 73 36.69 2.12 -0.39
CA ASP A 73 37.64 1.01 -0.29
C ASP A 73 38.75 1.18 -1.35
N PRO A 74 40.05 1.24 -0.96
CA PRO A 74 41.18 1.49 -1.85
C PRO A 74 41.55 0.32 -2.76
#